data_AF-A0A525D080-F1
#
_entry.id   AF-A0A525D080-F1
#
_cell.length_a   1.000
_cell.length_b   1.000
_cell.length_c   1.000
_cell.angle_alpha   90.00
_cell.angle_beta   90.00
_cell.angle_gamma   90.00
#
_symmetry.space_group_name_H-M   'P 1'
#
loop_
_entity.id
_entity.type
_entity.pdbx_description
1 polymer ?
#
loop_
_entity_poly.entity_id
_entity_poly.type
_entity_poly.pdbx_seq_one_letter_code
_entity_poly.pdbx_strand_id
1 'polypeptide(L)'
;MSGYVNTSPVPASADEYDFNRAKMSFENFIRCELTRTDADDHFNGRAFEITMINFYDIQAESDIKIVTGAVECFVEKKHHTLFVALGLKRVLGKEKVSYYVIRTKDFRILATELIQHPYKERCPWSEYWIDLD
;
A
#
# COMPACT_ATOMS: atom_id res chain seq x y z
N MET A 1 -39.22 2.56 -28.33
CA MET A 1 -39.55 2.37 -26.91
C MET A 1 -38.42 1.59 -26.25
N SER A 2 -37.93 2.13 -25.15
CA SER A 2 -36.86 1.70 -24.23
C SER A 2 -36.26 0.30 -24.41
N GLY A 3 -34.95 0.27 -24.67
CA GLY A 3 -34.06 -0.79 -24.21
C GLY A 3 -33.60 -0.47 -22.80
N TYR A 4 -33.85 -1.37 -21.85
CA TYR A 4 -33.16 -1.38 -20.56
C TYR A 4 -32.11 -2.49 -20.63
N VAL A 5 -30.85 -2.09 -20.86
CA VAL A 5 -29.72 -2.95 -20.55
C VAL A 5 -29.60 -2.94 -19.04
N ASN A 6 -30.00 -4.03 -18.42
CA ASN A 6 -29.86 -4.28 -17.00
C ASN A 6 -28.37 -4.53 -16.74
N THR A 7 -27.61 -3.48 -16.40
CA THR A 7 -26.22 -3.62 -15.95
C THR A 7 -26.25 -4.15 -14.52
N SER A 8 -26.38 -5.47 -14.36
CA SER A 8 -25.96 -6.12 -13.12
C SER A 8 -24.46 -5.86 -12.93
N PRO A 9 -24.00 -5.47 -11.72
CA PRO A 9 -22.58 -5.36 -11.44
C PRO A 9 -21.97 -6.75 -11.63
N VAL A 10 -21.03 -6.86 -12.56
CA VAL A 10 -20.23 -8.07 -12.73
C VAL A 10 -19.53 -8.31 -11.38
N PRO A 11 -19.65 -9.50 -10.76
CA PRO A 11 -18.90 -9.78 -9.54
C PRO A 11 -17.41 -9.63 -9.86
N ALA A 12 -16.72 -8.80 -9.09
CA ALA A 12 -15.27 -8.62 -9.21
C ALA A 12 -14.59 -10.00 -9.21
N SER A 13 -13.68 -10.23 -10.15
CA SER A 13 -12.90 -11.47 -10.16
C SER A 13 -12.09 -11.61 -8.87
N ALA A 14 -11.72 -12.83 -8.45
CA ALA A 14 -10.93 -13.04 -7.23
C ALA A 14 -9.63 -12.22 -7.23
N ASP A 15 -9.00 -12.07 -8.40
CA ASP A 15 -7.78 -11.28 -8.59
C ASP A 15 -8.01 -9.77 -8.36
N GLU A 16 -9.17 -9.25 -8.80
CA GLU A 16 -9.56 -7.85 -8.60
C GLU A 16 -9.88 -7.56 -7.13
N TYR A 17 -10.51 -8.52 -6.45
CA TYR A 17 -10.78 -8.41 -5.02
C TYR A 17 -9.48 -8.39 -4.19
N ASP A 18 -8.55 -9.31 -4.49
CA ASP A 18 -7.25 -9.37 -3.81
C ASP A 18 -6.40 -8.11 -4.08
N PHE A 19 -6.45 -7.58 -5.31
CA PHE A 19 -5.80 -6.33 -5.66
C PHE A 19 -6.38 -5.16 -4.86
N ASN A 20 -7.70 -5.01 -4.81
CA ASN A 20 -8.37 -3.94 -4.09
C ASN A 20 -8.11 -4.01 -2.57
N ARG A 21 -8.15 -5.22 -2.00
CA ARG A 21 -7.79 -5.47 -0.60
C ARG A 21 -6.35 -5.03 -0.31
N ALA A 22 -5.40 -5.43 -1.16
CA ALA A 22 -4.00 -5.06 -1.01
C ALA A 22 -3.78 -3.55 -1.14
N LYS A 23 -4.47 -2.90 -2.09
CA LYS A 23 -4.44 -1.45 -2.29
C LYS A 23 -4.90 -0.69 -1.05
N MET A 24 -6.06 -1.02 -0.48
CA MET A 24 -6.55 -0.35 0.74
C MET A 24 -5.62 -0.59 1.94
N SER A 25 -5.14 -1.82 2.10
CA SER A 25 -4.21 -2.18 3.18
C SER A 25 -2.91 -1.38 3.07
N PHE A 26 -2.43 -1.21 1.83
CA PHE A 26 -1.26 -0.38 1.53
C PHE A 26 -1.49 1.08 1.90
N GLU A 27 -2.60 1.69 1.49
CA GLU A 27 -2.91 3.09 1.82
C GLU A 27 -2.85 3.36 3.32
N ASN A 28 -3.52 2.49 4.09
CA ASN A 28 -3.60 2.60 5.54
C ASN A 28 -2.22 2.40 6.19
N PHE A 29 -1.45 1.43 5.71
CA PHE A 29 -0.09 1.21 6.17
C PHE A 29 0.78 2.45 5.97
N ILE A 30 0.76 3.06 4.78
CA ILE A 30 1.54 4.27 4.48
C ILE A 30 1.08 5.45 5.31
N ARG A 31 -0.23 5.65 5.46
CA ARG A 31 -0.78 6.71 6.31
C ARG A 31 -0.35 6.57 7.75
N CYS A 32 -0.38 5.35 8.29
CA CYS A 32 0.13 5.08 9.62
C CYS A 32 1.62 5.39 9.72
N GLU A 33 2.47 4.90 8.79
CA GLU A 33 3.92 5.13 8.85
C GLU A 33 4.29 6.62 8.77
N LEU A 34 3.62 7.39 7.92
CA LEU A 34 3.91 8.81 7.72
C LEU A 34 3.37 9.71 8.85
N THR A 35 2.33 9.29 9.58
CA THR A 35 1.79 10.05 10.73
C THR A 35 2.56 9.84 12.03
N ARG A 36 3.58 8.97 12.05
CA ARG A 36 4.30 8.67 13.29
C ARG A 36 5.12 9.85 13.80
N THR A 37 5.26 9.94 15.11
CA THR A 37 6.06 10.97 15.80
C THR A 37 7.57 10.85 15.56
N ASP A 38 8.04 9.72 15.06
CA ASP A 38 9.42 9.45 14.62
C ASP A 38 9.55 9.35 13.10
N ALA A 39 8.51 9.75 12.34
CA ALA A 39 8.60 9.86 10.89
C ALA A 39 9.59 10.96 10.47
N ASP A 40 10.00 10.95 9.20
CA ASP A 40 10.82 12.02 8.63
C ASP A 40 10.24 13.40 8.99
N ASP A 41 11.12 14.37 9.28
CA ASP A 41 10.76 15.70 9.81
C ASP A 41 9.71 16.45 8.98
N HIS A 42 9.60 16.10 7.69
CA HIS A 42 8.59 16.62 6.77
C HIS A 42 7.17 16.21 7.16
N PHE A 43 6.94 15.08 7.82
CA PHE A 43 5.61 14.54 8.13
C PHE A 43 5.27 14.61 9.62
N ASN A 44 6.27 14.71 10.48
CA ASN A 44 6.10 14.68 11.93
C ASN A 44 5.27 15.86 12.44
N GLY A 45 4.05 15.58 12.93
CA GLY A 45 3.16 16.56 13.56
C GLY A 45 2.56 17.63 12.63
N ARG A 46 2.84 17.57 11.33
CA ARG A 46 2.34 18.52 10.33
C ARG A 46 1.06 17.98 9.71
N ALA A 47 0.10 18.88 9.42
CA ALA A 47 -1.06 18.50 8.65
C ALA A 47 -0.64 18.12 7.22
N PHE A 48 -1.02 16.93 6.78
CA PHE A 48 -0.75 16.46 5.43
C PHE A 48 -1.95 15.72 4.85
N GLU A 49 -2.03 15.72 3.52
CA GLU A 49 -2.97 14.89 2.77
C GLU A 49 -2.18 13.84 2.00
N ILE A 50 -2.65 12.57 2.05
CA ILE A 50 -2.09 11.48 1.23
C ILE A 50 -3.12 11.15 0.17
N THR A 51 -2.69 11.17 -1.08
CA THR A 51 -3.45 10.65 -2.21
C THR A 51 -2.68 9.50 -2.81
N MET A 52 -3.25 8.30 -2.86
CA MET A 52 -2.63 7.20 -3.59
C MET A 52 -2.68 7.49 -5.08
N ILE A 53 -1.52 7.71 -5.70
CA ILE A 53 -1.42 8.03 -7.13
C ILE A 53 -1.40 6.74 -7.94
N ASN A 54 -0.71 5.71 -7.44
CA ASN A 54 -0.59 4.46 -8.15
C ASN A 54 -0.30 3.28 -7.21
N PHE A 55 -0.79 2.10 -7.60
CA PHE A 55 -0.44 0.83 -7.00
C PHE A 55 0.04 -0.05 -8.14
N TYR A 56 1.36 -0.12 -8.27
CA TYR A 56 2.02 -0.51 -9.52
C TYR A 56 2.02 -2.02 -9.71
N ASP A 57 2.24 -2.77 -8.64
CA ASP A 57 2.49 -4.20 -8.77
C ASP A 57 2.31 -4.98 -7.46
N ILE A 58 1.85 -6.22 -7.61
CA ILE A 58 1.92 -7.27 -6.59
C ILE A 58 2.69 -8.42 -7.22
N GLN A 59 3.94 -8.60 -6.78
CA GLN A 59 4.78 -9.70 -7.23
C GLN A 59 4.95 -10.72 -6.11
N ALA A 60 5.01 -12.00 -6.46
CA ALA A 60 5.38 -13.05 -5.52
C ALA A 60 6.79 -13.53 -5.87
N GLU A 61 7.75 -13.30 -4.96
CA GLU A 61 9.12 -13.80 -5.07
C GLU A 61 9.41 -14.71 -3.87
N SER A 62 9.52 -16.02 -4.14
CA SER A 62 9.71 -17.05 -3.10
C SER A 62 8.59 -17.02 -2.04
N ASP A 63 8.90 -16.72 -0.77
CA ASP A 63 7.96 -16.62 0.35
C ASP A 63 7.52 -15.17 0.64
N ILE A 64 7.92 -14.21 -0.20
CA ILE A 64 7.65 -12.78 -0.04
C ILE A 64 6.69 -12.31 -1.12
N LYS A 65 5.59 -11.70 -0.69
CA LYS A 65 4.72 -10.93 -1.56
C LYS A 65 5.17 -9.48 -1.53
N ILE A 66 5.69 -8.99 -2.65
CA ILE A 66 6.17 -7.62 -2.82
C ILE A 66 5.02 -6.77 -3.33
N VAL A 67 4.77 -5.67 -2.64
CA VAL A 67 3.75 -4.70 -3.00
C VAL A 67 4.41 -3.35 -3.24
N THR A 68 4.19 -2.75 -4.42
CA THR A 68 4.77 -1.46 -4.77
C THR A 68 3.71 -0.44 -5.15
N GLY A 69 3.93 0.82 -4.77
CA GLY A 69 2.99 1.91 -5.02
C GLY A 69 3.66 3.27 -4.94
N ALA A 70 2.95 4.29 -5.44
CA ALA A 70 3.29 5.69 -5.25
C ALA A 70 2.16 6.41 -4.54
N VAL A 71 2.54 7.24 -3.59
CA VAL A 71 1.65 8.16 -2.90
C VAL A 71 2.09 9.59 -3.16
N GLU A 72 1.12 10.47 -3.35
CA GLU A 72 1.30 11.90 -3.26
C GLU A 72 1.09 12.30 -1.82
N CYS A 73 1.98 13.13 -1.32
CA CYS A 73 1.82 13.77 -0.04
C CYS A 73 1.82 15.27 -0.24
N PHE A 74 0.77 15.93 0.23
CA PHE A 74 0.72 17.37 0.31
C PHE A 74 1.07 17.80 1.73
N VAL A 75 2.22 18.44 1.89
CA VAL A 75 2.78 18.86 3.17
C VAL A 75 3.14 20.34 3.05
N GLU A 76 2.60 21.20 3.93
CA GLU A 76 2.96 22.63 3.97
C GLU A 76 2.95 23.34 2.60
N LYS A 77 1.93 23.07 1.79
CA LYS A 77 1.78 23.63 0.43
C LYS A 77 2.76 23.11 -0.61
N LYS A 78 3.46 22.01 -0.33
CA LYS A 78 4.36 21.32 -1.27
C LYS A 78 3.85 19.92 -1.56
N HIS A 79 3.91 19.56 -2.83
CA HIS A 79 3.64 18.20 -3.31
C HIS A 79 4.93 17.40 -3.27
N HIS A 80 4.86 16.21 -2.68
CA HIS A 80 5.92 15.23 -2.65
C HIS A 80 5.37 13.91 -3.20
N THR A 81 6.07 13.30 -4.14
CA THR A 81 5.77 11.93 -4.55
C THR A 81 6.71 10.99 -3.82
N LEU A 82 6.14 10.00 -3.15
CA LEU A 82 6.88 8.94 -2.48
C LEU A 82 6.58 7.62 -3.16
N PHE A 83 7.63 6.92 -3.53
CA PHE A 83 7.58 5.57 -4.07
C PHE A 83 7.86 4.62 -2.92
N VAL A 84 7.04 3.59 -2.77
CA VAL A 84 7.11 2.67 -1.64
C VAL A 84 7.09 1.23 -2.12
N ALA A 85 7.91 0.41 -1.46
CA ALA A 85 7.87 -1.03 -1.58
C ALA A 85 7.73 -1.69 -0.21
N LEU A 86 6.81 -2.67 -0.12
CA LEU A 86 6.56 -3.50 1.05
C LEU A 86 6.84 -4.96 0.71
N GLY A 87 7.47 -5.67 1.64
CA GLY A 87 7.61 -7.11 1.57
C GLY A 87 6.73 -7.75 2.63
N LEU A 88 5.69 -8.44 2.19
CA LEU A 88 4.73 -9.13 3.05
C LEU A 88 5.14 -10.60 3.20
N LYS A 89 5.15 -11.09 4.43
CA LYS A 89 5.28 -12.52 4.73
C LYS A 89 4.05 -13.02 5.48
N ARG A 90 3.72 -14.29 5.28
CA ARG A 90 2.67 -14.97 6.05
C ARG A 90 3.28 -15.53 7.33
N VAL A 91 2.88 -14.99 8.48
CA VAL A 91 3.32 -15.43 9.82
C VAL A 91 2.08 -15.86 10.60
N LEU A 92 2.07 -17.12 11.07
CA LEU A 92 0.92 -17.71 11.79
C LEU A 92 -0.43 -17.52 11.04
N GLY A 93 -0.40 -17.66 9.72
CA GLY A 93 -1.59 -17.54 8.87
C GLY A 93 -2.03 -16.10 8.54
N LYS A 94 -1.32 -15.07 9.02
CA LYS A 94 -1.63 -13.66 8.74
C LYS A 94 -0.54 -13.01 7.91
N GLU A 95 -0.91 -12.15 6.95
CA GLU A 95 0.06 -11.31 6.25
C GLU A 95 0.62 -10.23 7.19
N LYS A 96 1.94 -10.02 7.16
CA LYS A 96 2.63 -8.98 7.91
C LYS A 96 3.69 -8.30 7.05
N VAL A 97 3.82 -6.97 7.19
CA VAL A 97 4.97 -6.26 6.63
C VAL A 97 6.23 -6.71 7.36
N SER A 98 7.15 -7.31 6.61
CA SER A 98 8.47 -7.74 7.09
C SER A 98 9.59 -6.86 6.57
N TYR A 99 9.36 -6.15 5.46
CA TYR A 99 10.32 -5.26 4.82
C TYR A 99 9.62 -4.00 4.31
N TYR A 100 10.27 -2.85 4.43
CA TYR A 100 9.70 -1.55 4.05
C TYR A 100 10.80 -0.60 3.60
N VAL A 101 10.61 0.00 2.43
CA VAL A 101 11.45 1.10 1.94
C VAL A 101 10.61 2.14 1.23
N ILE A 102 10.93 3.40 1.47
CA ILE A 102 10.33 4.56 0.84
C ILE A 102 11.43 5.43 0.21
N ARG A 103 11.18 5.95 -0.99
CA ARG A 103 12.13 6.80 -1.74
C ARG A 103 11.37 7.95 -2.42
N THR A 104 12.05 9.07 -2.64
CA THR A 104 11.51 10.25 -3.35
C THR A 104 11.70 10.19 -4.87
N LYS A 105 12.32 9.12 -5.36
CA LYS A 105 12.53 8.84 -6.80
C LYS A 105 11.95 7.48 -7.12
N ASP A 106 11.37 7.36 -8.31
CA ASP A 106 10.82 6.11 -8.82
C ASP A 106 11.91 5.03 -8.84
N PHE A 107 11.54 3.80 -8.47
CA PHE A 107 12.46 2.68 -8.42
C PHE A 107 11.71 1.36 -8.64
N ARG A 108 12.42 0.43 -9.28
CA ARG A 108 12.08 -1.01 -9.25
C ARG A 108 12.95 -1.66 -8.20
N ILE A 109 12.39 -2.57 -7.43
CA ILE A 109 13.12 -3.29 -6.37
C ILE A 109 12.88 -4.79 -6.50
N LEU A 110 13.94 -5.57 -6.30
CA LEU A 110 13.89 -7.02 -6.22
C LEU A 110 13.77 -7.47 -4.75
N ALA A 111 13.31 -8.69 -4.49
CA ALA A 111 13.26 -9.23 -3.12
C ALA A 111 14.60 -9.12 -2.39
N THR A 112 15.72 -9.41 -3.08
CA THR A 112 17.07 -9.39 -2.53
C THR A 112 17.52 -8.01 -2.06
N GLU A 113 17.06 -6.94 -2.72
CA GLU A 113 17.30 -5.56 -2.29
C GLU A 113 16.35 -5.19 -1.14
N LEU A 114 15.07 -5.54 -1.25
CA LEU A 114 14.06 -5.22 -0.25
C LEU A 114 14.37 -5.85 1.13
N ILE A 115 14.93 -7.07 1.16
CA ILE A 115 15.34 -7.76 2.40
C ILE A 115 16.38 -6.96 3.20
N GLN A 116 17.14 -6.08 2.56
CA GLN A 116 18.11 -5.20 3.23
C GLN A 116 17.44 -4.10 4.06
N HIS A 117 16.11 -3.95 3.94
CA HIS A 117 15.31 -2.96 4.66
C HIS A 117 14.30 -3.64 5.61
N PRO A 118 14.76 -4.36 6.65
CA PRO A 118 13.89 -5.04 7.59
C PRO A 118 12.99 -4.04 8.32
N TYR A 119 11.70 -4.36 8.35
CA TYR A 119 10.70 -3.55 9.02
C TYR A 119 10.48 -4.06 10.45
N LYS A 120 10.52 -3.13 11.41
CA LYS A 120 10.07 -3.39 12.77
C LYS A 120 8.59 -3.05 12.82
N GLU A 121 7.76 -4.03 13.16
CA GLU A 121 6.30 -3.89 13.20
C GLU A 121 5.89 -2.71 14.09
N ARG A 122 5.43 -1.65 13.43
CA ARG A 122 5.15 -0.33 14.01
C ARG A 122 3.73 0.12 13.66
N CYS A 123 3.30 -0.24 12.46
CA CYS A 123 1.97 -0.09 11.91
C CYS A 123 1.47 -1.48 11.49
N PRO A 124 0.23 -1.85 11.83
CA PRO A 124 -0.32 -3.14 11.45
C PRO A 124 -0.57 -3.18 9.94
N TRP A 125 -0.28 -4.33 9.31
CA TRP A 125 -0.87 -4.68 8.03
C TRP A 125 -2.29 -5.19 8.29
N SER A 126 -3.27 -4.29 8.23
CA SER A 126 -4.68 -4.66 8.40
C SER A 126 -5.28 -4.97 7.04
N GLU A 127 -5.66 -6.22 6.81
CA GLU A 127 -6.55 -6.59 5.72
C GLU A 127 -7.91 -5.92 5.98
N TYR A 128 -8.24 -4.87 5.23
CA TYR A 128 -9.56 -4.27 5.32
C TYR A 128 -10.57 -5.20 4.64
N TRP A 129 -11.50 -5.76 5.41
CA TRP A 129 -12.65 -6.49 4.88
C TRP A 129 -13.69 -5.45 4.50
N ILE A 130 -13.97 -5.28 3.21
CA ILE A 130 -15.27 -4.75 2.82
C ILE A 130 -16.21 -5.95 2.98
N ASP A 131 -16.92 -6.04 4.10
CA ASP A 131 -18.15 -6.82 4.16
C ASP A 131 -19.13 -6.10 3.23
N LEU A 132 -19.28 -6.62 2.02
CA LEU A 132 -20.45 -6.36 1.19
C LEU A 132 -21.52 -7.37 1.62
N ASP A 133 -22.18 -7.07 2.74
CA ASP A 133 -23.50 -7.67 3.04
C ASP A 133 -24.56 -7.11 2.06
#